data_AF-A0ABC9P0S5-F1
#
_entry.id   AF-A0ABC9P0S5-F1
#
_cell.length_a   1.000
_cell.length_b   1.000
_cell.length_c   1.000
_cell.angle_alpha   90.00
_cell.angle_beta   90.00
_cell.angle_gamma   90.00
#
_symmetry.space_group_name_H-M   'P 1'
#
loop_
_entity.id
_entity.type
_entity.pdbx_description
1 polymer ?
#
loop_
_entity_poly.entity_id
_entity_poly.type
_entity_poly.pdbx_seq_one_letter_code
_entity_poly.pdbx_strand_id
1 'polypeptide(L)' 'MRYLIGGIFLLISIWQFIVTGRTFSYLKKEGGKRTSPFILLGLWSSLVFAIISFAVAIASFFYVSF' A
#
# COMPACT_ATOMS: atom_id res chain seq x y z
N MET A 1 19.48 7.91 11.35
CA MET A 1 19.09 6.96 10.29
C MET A 1 17.69 6.37 10.49
N ARG A 2 17.28 6.01 11.71
CA ARG A 2 15.94 5.47 12.02
C ARG A 2 14.73 6.27 11.49
N TYR A 3 14.69 7.58 11.78
CA TYR A 3 13.57 8.42 11.37
C TYR A 3 13.48 8.66 9.86
N LEU A 4 14.61 8.60 9.15
CA LEU A 4 14.65 8.65 7.69
C LEU A 4 14.01 7.39 7.09
N ILE A 5 14.36 6.22 7.61
CA ILE A 5 13.80 4.93 7.18
C ILE A 5 12.29 4.87 7.48
N GLY A 6 11.88 5.25 8.69
CA GLY A 6 10.46 5.35 9.05
C GLY A 6 9.70 6.33 8.13
N GLY A 7 10.28 7.49 7.84
CA GLY A 7 9.68 8.49 6.94
C GLY A 7 9.52 7.99 5.50
N ILE A 8 10.52 7.29 4.96
CA ILE A 8 10.46 6.70 3.61
C ILE A 8 9.37 5.63 3.53
N PHE A 9 9.31 4.71 4.50
CA PHE A 9 8.26 3.68 4.54
C PHE A 9 6.86 4.27 4.72
N LEU A 10 6.73 5.36 5.48
CA LEU A 10 5.47 6.08 5.64
C LEU A 10 5.01 6.71 4.31
N LEU A 11 5.92 7.40 3.59
CA LEU A 11 5.64 7.96 2.27
C LEU A 11 5.24 6.88 1.26
N ILE A 12 5.96 5.75 1.24
CA ILE A 12 5.65 4.60 0.37
C ILE A 12 4.27 4.02 0.70
N SER A 13 3.95 3.87 1.99
CA SER A 13 2.64 3.41 2.45
C SER A 13 1.52 4.32 1.96
N ILE A 14 1.64 5.65 2.17
CA ILE A 14 0.62 6.62 1.72
C ILE A 14 0.44 6.56 0.20
N TRP A 15 1.55 6.56 -0.54
CA TRP A 15 1.51 6.43 -1.99
C TRP A 15 0.79 5.15 -2.43
N GLN A 16 1.09 4.03 -1.77
CA GLN A 16 0.50 2.75 -2.12
C GLN A 16 -1.00 2.67 -1.79
N PHE A 17 -1.46 3.33 -0.73
CA PHE A 17 -2.89 3.51 -0.46
C PHE A 17 -3.59 4.31 -1.57
N ILE A 18 -2.97 5.39 -2.05
CA ILE A 18 -3.54 6.23 -3.13
C ILE A 18 -3.63 5.44 -4.44
N VAL A 19 -2.57 4.74 -4.82
CA VAL A 19 -2.54 3.93 -6.05
C VAL A 19 -3.57 2.81 -5.97
N THR A 20 -3.62 2.08 -4.84
CA THR A 20 -4.60 1.00 -4.64
C THR A 20 -6.03 1.53 -4.69
N GLY A 21 -6.31 2.68 -4.07
CA GLY A 21 -7.63 3.33 -4.12
C GLY A 21 -8.02 3.81 -5.51
N ARG A 22 -7.07 4.36 -6.28
CA ARG A 22 -7.29 4.75 -7.68
C ARG A 22 -7.59 3.54 -8.55
N THR A 23 -6.81 2.46 -8.43
CA THR A 23 -7.04 1.23 -9.20
C THR A 23 -8.37 0.59 -8.81
N PHE A 24 -8.78 0.65 -7.54
CA PHE A 24 -10.08 0.14 -7.10
C PHE A 24 -11.24 0.95 -7.71
N SER A 25 -11.13 2.27 -7.70
CA SER A 25 -12.13 3.17 -8.29
C SER A 25 -12.19 3.03 -9.81
N TYR A 26 -11.04 2.83 -10.46
CA TYR A 26 -10.93 2.52 -11.88
C TYR A 26 -11.61 1.20 -12.22
N LEU A 27 -11.35 0.14 -11.45
CA LEU A 27 -12.03 -1.15 -11.59
C LEU A 27 -13.53 -1.08 -11.35
N LYS A 28 -13.96 -0.24 -10.41
CA LYS A 28 -15.39 -0.06 -10.13
C LYS A 28 -16.11 0.69 -11.26
N LYS A 29 -15.44 1.60 -11.96
CA LYS A 29 -16.01 2.39 -13.07
C LYS A 29 -15.87 1.72 -14.44
N GLU A 30 -14.73 1.08 -14.71
CA GLU A 30 -14.37 0.51 -16.01
C GLU A 30 -14.18 -1.03 -15.96
N GLY A 31 -14.64 -1.67 -14.88
CA GLY A 31 -14.63 -3.13 -14.72
C GLY A 31 -15.49 -3.82 -15.77
N GLY A 32 -14.92 -4.07 -16.95
CA GLY A 32 -15.55 -4.75 -18.07
C GLY A 32 -14.88 -6.08 -18.42
N LYS A 33 -15.35 -6.71 -19.49
CA LYS A 33 -14.97 -8.07 -19.96
C LYS A 33 -13.47 -8.31 -20.24
N ARG A 34 -12.63 -7.27 -20.23
CA ARG A 34 -11.18 -7.35 -20.49
C ARG A 34 -10.34 -7.31 -19.22
N THR A 35 -10.95 -7.06 -18.07
CA THR A 35 -10.20 -6.93 -16.83
C THR A 35 -9.99 -8.31 -16.20
N SER A 36 -8.73 -8.65 -15.93
CA SER A 36 -8.38 -9.96 -15.37
C SER A 36 -9.15 -10.21 -14.07
N PRO A 37 -9.81 -11.36 -13.89
CA PRO A 37 -10.49 -11.70 -12.63
C PRO A 37 -9.52 -11.74 -11.44
N PHE A 38 -8.21 -11.89 -11.70
CA PHE A 38 -7.15 -11.87 -10.70
C PHE A 38 -6.73 -10.45 -10.28
N ILE A 39 -7.23 -9.40 -10.93
CA ILE A 39 -6.82 -8.02 -10.60
C ILE A 39 -7.31 -7.60 -9.21
N LEU A 40 -8.43 -8.16 -8.75
CA LEU A 40 -8.93 -7.94 -7.40
C LEU A 40 -8.01 -8.59 -6.35
N LEU A 41 -7.46 -9.76 -6.64
CA LEU A 41 -6.45 -10.43 -5.81
C LEU A 41 -5.12 -9.66 -5.81
N GLY A 42 -4.76 -9.06 -6.95
CA GLY A 42 -3.63 -8.14 -7.05
C GLY A 42 -3.82 -6.89 -6.19
N LEU A 43 -5.01 -6.29 -6.21
CA LEU A 43 -5.34 -5.18 -5.31
C LEU A 43 -5.31 -5.59 -3.84
N TRP A 44 -5.85 -6.76 -3.51
CA TRP A 44 -5.81 -7.29 -2.15
C TRP A 44 -4.38 -7.43 -1.65
N SER A 45 -3.49 -8.00 -2.48
CA SER A 45 -2.06 -8.10 -2.16
C SER A 45 -1.39 -6.74 -2.01
N SER A 46 -1.72 -5.77 -2.88
CA SER A 46 -1.24 -4.38 -2.78
C SER A 46 -1.65 -3.71 -1.48
N LEU A 47 -2.90 -3.95 -1.04
CA LEU A 47 -3.45 -3.40 0.20
C LEU A 47 -2.77 -4.02 1.43
N VAL A 48 -2.57 -5.34 1.43
CA VAL A 48 -1.81 -6.05 2.48
C VAL A 48 -0.38 -5.50 2.57
N PHE A 49 0.28 -5.29 1.43
CA PHE A 49 1.62 -4.71 1.40
C PHE A 49 1.65 -3.26 1.95
N ALA A 50 0.64 -2.45 1.65
CA ALA A 50 0.52 -1.09 2.20
C ALA A 50 0.38 -1.12 3.74
N ILE A 51 -0.45 -2.02 4.28
CA ILE A 51 -0.64 -2.18 5.73
C ILE A 51 0.66 -2.61 6.41
N ILE A 52 1.38 -3.60 5.86
CA ILE A 52 2.65 -4.06 6.41
C ILE A 52 3.69 -2.93 6.38
N SER A 53 3.78 -2.21 5.27
CA SER A 53 4.69 -1.07 5.12
C SER A 53 4.39 0.04 6.13
N PHE A 54 3.11 0.30 6.40
CA PHE A 54 2.67 1.24 7.43
C PHE A 54 3.04 0.77 8.85
N ALA A 55 2.83 -0.51 9.14
CA ALA A 55 3.20 -1.11 10.42
C ALA A 55 4.73 -1.03 10.66
N VAL A 56 5.54 -1.29 9.63
CA VAL A 56 7.01 -1.15 9.68
C VAL A 56 7.41 0.31 9.90
N ALA A 57 6.72 1.27 9.27
CA ALA A 57 6.95 2.68 9.52
C ALA A 57 6.70 3.04 11.00
N ILE A 58 5.54 2.65 11.55
CA ILE A 58 5.20 2.89 12.96
C ILE A 58 6.19 2.20 13.90
N ALA A 59 6.53 0.94 13.64
CA ALA A 59 7.50 0.20 14.44
C ALA A 59 8.89 0.87 14.43
N SER A 60 9.28 1.46 13.30
CA SER A 60 10.53 2.23 13.18
C SER A 60 10.50 3.54 13.97
N PHE A 61 9.32 4.14 14.19
CA PHE A 61 9.20 5.36 15.01
C PHE A 61 9.15 5.06 16.51
N PHE A 62 8.48 3.98 16.92
CA PHE A 62 8.12 3.75 18.34
C PHE A 62 8.84 2.58 19.01
N TYR A 63 9.26 1.55 18.28
CA TYR A 63 9.67 0.27 18.89
C TYR A 63 11.10 -0.15 18.59
N VAL A 64 11.59 0.09 17.37
CA VAL A 64 12.90 -0.40 16.94
C VAL A 64 13.93 0.72 17.12
N SER A 65 14.76 0.65 18.17
CA SER A 65 16.04 1.39 18.26
C SER A 65 17.13 0.54 17.62
N PHE A 66 17.48 0.86 16.37
CA PHE A 66 18.76 0.46 15.76
C PHE A 66 19.81 1.53 16.04
#